data_AF-A0A9E4EW31-F1
#
_entry.id   AF-A0A9E4EW31-F1
#
_cell.length_a   1.000
_cell.length_b   1.000
_cell.length_c   1.000
_cell.angle_alpha   90.00
_cell.angle_beta   90.00
_cell.angle_gamma   90.00
#
_symmetry.space_group_name_H-M   'P 1'
#
loop_
_entity.id
_entity.type
_entity.pdbx_description
1 polymer ?
#
loop_
_entity_poly.entity_id
_entity_poly.type
_entity_poly.pdbx_seq_one_letter_code
_entity_poly.pdbx_strand_id
1 'polypeptide(L)'
;MLARILGVLLIIGGVAWGIELIWPLFGGLFGLLGAVAVGLLAAGALYIGLRWLRGESILGRVVGALVLLAGIWLAFWAALSLVSGVFGAVFLLLKVALVLAMLYVGWRWVDNGEFSLRRWRI
;
A
#
# COMPACT_ATOMS: atom_id res chain seq x y z
N MET A 1 -19.27 -34.91 -7.45
CA MET A 1 -17.91 -34.86 -8.02
C MET A 1 -17.51 -33.47 -8.49
N LEU A 2 -18.31 -32.80 -9.33
CA LEU A 2 -17.98 -31.48 -9.89
C LEU A 2 -17.68 -30.40 -8.83
N ALA A 3 -18.49 -30.28 -7.78
CA ALA A 3 -18.28 -29.29 -6.71
C ALA A 3 -16.95 -29.49 -5.96
N ARG A 4 -16.53 -30.74 -5.74
CA ARG A 4 -15.24 -31.04 -5.14
C ARG A 4 -14.07 -30.64 -6.04
N ILE A 5 -14.17 -30.93 -7.33
CA ILE A 5 -13.14 -30.56 -8.32
C ILE A 5 -13.00 -29.03 -8.39
N LEU A 6 -14.12 -28.29 -8.49
CA LEU A 6 -14.09 -26.83 -8.49
C LEU A 6 -13.59 -26.26 -7.14
N GLY A 7 -13.93 -26.90 -6.02
CA GLY A 7 -13.43 -26.51 -4.71
C GLY A 7 -11.90 -26.65 -4.59
N VAL A 8 -11.33 -27.74 -5.10
CA VAL A 8 -9.87 -27.93 -5.17
C VAL A 8 -9.22 -26.87 -6.06
N LEU A 9 -9.80 -26.59 -7.23
CA LEU A 9 -9.29 -25.55 -8.13
C LEU A 9 -9.32 -24.15 -7.50
N LEU A 10 -10.38 -23.83 -6.74
CA LEU A 10 -10.48 -22.58 -5.98
C LEU A 10 -9.40 -22.48 -4.89
N ILE A 11 -9.10 -23.59 -4.21
CA ILE A 11 -8.02 -23.62 -3.21
C ILE A 11 -6.67 -23.39 -3.87
N ILE A 12 -6.37 -24.11 -4.97
CA ILE A 12 -5.10 -23.95 -5.69
C ILE A 12 -4.95 -22.51 -6.21
N GLY A 13 -6.01 -21.97 -6.84
CA GLY A 13 -6.03 -20.59 -7.33
C GLY A 13 -5.87 -19.57 -6.19
N GLY A 14 -6.56 -19.78 -5.07
CA GLY A 14 -6.46 -18.94 -3.88
C GLY A 14 -5.04 -18.96 -3.29
N VAL A 15 -4.41 -20.12 -3.18
CA VAL A 15 -3.02 -20.24 -2.69
C VAL A 15 -2.04 -19.55 -3.65
N ALA A 16 -2.18 -19.76 -4.96
CA ALA A 16 -1.32 -19.12 -5.97
C ALA A 16 -1.43 -17.58 -5.89
N TRP A 17 -2.65 -17.05 -5.84
CA TRP A 17 -2.90 -15.61 -5.66
C TRP A 17 -2.45 -15.09 -4.29
N GLY A 18 -2.49 -15.95 -3.27
CA GLY A 18 -2.01 -15.67 -1.93
C GLY A 18 -0.49 -15.46 -1.89
N ILE A 19 0.27 -16.30 -2.59
CA ILE A 19 1.74 -16.18 -2.68
C ILE A 19 2.15 -14.86 -3.32
N GLU A 20 1.41 -14.40 -4.34
CA GLU A 20 1.65 -13.11 -4.98
C GLU A 20 1.46 -11.89 -4.07
N LEU A 21 0.85 -12.03 -2.88
CA LEU A 21 0.70 -10.93 -1.92
C LEU A 21 2.00 -10.60 -1.18
N ILE A 22 2.97 -11.51 -1.16
CA ILE A 22 4.23 -11.33 -0.42
C ILE A 22 4.99 -10.11 -0.95
N TRP A 23 5.17 -10.02 -2.27
CA TRP A 23 5.97 -8.95 -2.88
C TRP A 23 5.36 -7.55 -2.71
N PRO A 24 4.06 -7.35 -2.97
CA PRO A 24 3.39 -6.08 -2.68
C PRO A 24 3.41 -5.68 -1.21
N LEU A 25 3.37 -6.64 -0.27
CA LEU A 25 3.49 -6.34 1.17
C LEU A 25 4.86 -5.74 1.50
N PHE A 26 5.94 -6.34 0.99
CA PHE A 26 7.28 -5.75 1.12
C PHE A 26 7.37 -4.40 0.43
N GLY A 27 6.87 -4.30 -0.81
CA GLY A 27 6.82 -3.04 -1.56
C GLY A 27 6.08 -1.93 -0.81
N GLY A 28 4.98 -2.25 -0.14
CA GLY A 28 4.22 -1.31 0.69
C GLY A 28 4.99 -0.84 1.92
N LEU A 29 5.68 -1.73 2.63
CA LEU A 29 6.51 -1.38 3.79
C LEU A 29 7.69 -0.48 3.40
N PHE A 30 8.42 -0.84 2.34
CA PHE A 30 9.53 -0.02 1.85
C PHE A 30 9.05 1.31 1.26
N GLY A 31 7.90 1.32 0.58
CA GLY A 31 7.26 2.53 0.09
C GLY A 31 6.88 3.51 1.21
N LEU A 32 6.31 2.99 2.31
CA LEU A 32 5.99 3.80 3.49
C LEU A 32 7.25 4.41 4.11
N LEU A 33 8.30 3.59 4.32
CA LEU A 33 9.57 4.07 4.87
C LEU A 33 10.21 5.13 3.97
N GLY A 34 10.18 4.93 2.65
CA GLY A 34 10.65 5.90 1.67
C GLY A 34 9.86 7.21 1.75
N ALA A 35 8.53 7.15 1.83
CA ALA A 35 7.69 8.34 1.95
C ALA A 35 7.96 9.12 3.25
N VAL A 36 8.16 8.41 4.37
CA VAL A 36 8.53 9.03 5.65
C VAL A 36 9.90 9.70 5.58
N ALA A 37 10.90 9.02 5.01
CA ALA A 37 12.24 9.58 4.86
C ALA A 37 12.24 10.84 3.97
N VAL A 38 11.54 10.80 2.83
CA VAL A 38 11.40 11.95 1.94
C VAL A 38 10.63 13.08 2.61
N GLY A 39 9.58 12.77 3.38
CA GLY A 39 8.82 13.75 4.16
C GLY A 39 9.69 14.46 5.20
N LEU A 40 10.56 13.74 5.92
CA LEU A 40 11.51 14.31 6.86
C LEU A 40 12.55 15.21 6.16
N LEU A 41 13.07 14.77 5.00
CA LEU A 41 13.98 15.58 4.19
C LEU A 41 13.31 16.87 3.71
N ALA A 42 12.06 16.79 3.26
CA ALA A 42 11.28 17.95 2.83
C ALA A 42 11.07 18.92 4.01
N ALA A 43 10.69 18.42 5.19
CA ALA A 43 10.55 19.24 6.39
C ALA A 43 11.86 19.92 6.80
N GLY A 44 12.98 19.20 6.74
CA GLY A 44 14.31 19.75 6.97
C GLY A 44 14.68 20.86 5.99
N ALA A 45 14.46 20.63 4.69
CA ALA A 45 14.67 21.64 3.66
C ALA A 45 13.80 22.89 3.90
N LEU A 46 12.51 22.70 4.24
CA LEU A 46 11.61 23.81 4.55
C LEU A 46 12.10 24.63 5.75
N TYR A 47 12.55 23.97 6.82
CA TYR A 47 13.08 24.63 8.00
C TYR A 47 14.35 25.42 7.69
N ILE A 48 15.32 24.82 6.99
CA ILE A 48 16.58 25.48 6.63
C ILE A 48 16.31 26.66 5.69
N GLY A 49 15.47 26.48 4.67
CA GLY A 49 15.11 27.52 3.73
C GLY A 49 14.44 28.73 4.39
N LEU A 50 13.50 28.49 5.31
CA LEU A 50 12.87 29.54 6.13
C LEU A 50 13.88 30.27 7.01
N ARG A 51 14.80 29.54 7.65
CA ARG A 51 15.84 30.13 8.49
C ARG A 51 16.76 31.04 7.69
N TRP A 52 17.15 30.62 6.49
CA TRP A 52 18.06 31.37 5.61
C TRP A 52 17.39 32.60 4.99
N LEU A 53 16.08 32.53 4.71
CA LEU A 53 15.30 33.70 4.27
C LEU A 53 15.22 34.80 5.33
N ARG A 54 15.26 34.45 6.62
CA ARG A 54 15.28 35.42 7.72
C ARG A 54 16.66 36.02 7.96
N GLY A 55 17.70 35.54 7.26
CA GLY A 55 19.05 36.07 7.38
C GLY A 55 19.22 37.47 6.75
N GLU A 56 20.31 38.13 7.12
CA GLU A 56 20.65 39.49 6.66
C GLU A 56 21.27 39.50 5.25
N SER A 57 21.96 38.42 4.85
CA SER A 57 22.64 38.34 3.55
C SER A 57 21.65 38.11 2.39
N ILE A 58 21.77 38.89 1.31
CA ILE A 58 20.98 38.72 0.07
C ILE A 58 21.21 37.32 -0.54
N LEU A 59 22.47 36.87 -0.60
CA LEU A 59 22.83 35.53 -1.08
C LEU A 59 22.15 34.42 -0.25
N GLY A 60 22.16 34.52 1.08
CA GLY A 60 21.46 33.58 1.96
C GLY A 60 19.96 33.55 1.74
N ARG A 61 19.32 34.71 1.45
CA ARG A 61 17.89 34.77 1.11
C ARG A 61 17.57 34.07 -0.21
N VAL A 62 18.39 34.27 -1.23
CA VAL A 62 18.22 33.61 -2.55
C VAL A 62 18.38 32.10 -2.40
N VAL A 63 19.43 31.63 -1.72
CA VAL A 63 19.64 30.20 -1.46
C VAL A 63 18.50 29.63 -0.62
N GLY A 64 18.04 30.36 0.41
CA GLY A 64 16.90 29.95 1.24
C GLY A 64 15.62 29.77 0.42
N ALA A 65 15.33 30.66 -0.53
CA ALA A 65 14.19 30.55 -1.43
C ALA A 65 14.28 29.31 -2.35
N LEU A 66 15.46 29.02 -2.90
CA LEU A 66 15.67 27.82 -3.73
C LEU A 66 15.49 26.53 -2.92
N VAL A 67 16.03 26.49 -1.71
CA VAL A 67 15.87 25.35 -0.80
C VAL A 67 14.41 25.15 -0.41
N LEU A 68 13.64 26.24 -0.21
CA LEU A 68 12.20 26.13 0.00
C LEU A 68 11.47 25.54 -1.20
N LEU A 69 11.76 26.00 -2.41
CA LEU A 69 11.14 25.45 -3.62
C LEU A 69 11.43 23.95 -3.76
N ALA A 70 12.67 23.53 -3.49
CA ALA A 70 13.04 22.12 -3.47
C ALA A 70 12.29 21.34 -2.37
N GLY A 71 12.17 21.90 -1.17
CA GLY A 71 11.42 21.29 -0.06
C GLY A 71 9.94 21.14 -0.37
N ILE A 72 9.30 22.16 -0.95
CA ILE A 72 7.89 22.12 -1.38
C ILE A 72 7.69 21.06 -2.47
N TRP A 73 8.58 21.00 -3.46
CA TRP A 73 8.54 20.00 -4.51
C TRP A 73 8.62 18.57 -3.95
N LEU A 74 9.58 18.31 -3.06
CA LEU A 74 9.71 17.01 -2.40
C LEU A 74 8.48 16.67 -1.55
N ALA A 75 7.94 17.64 -0.81
CA ALA A 75 6.73 17.44 0.00
C ALA A 75 5.52 17.07 -0.87
N PHE A 76 5.37 17.68 -2.05
CA PHE A 76 4.29 17.37 -2.99
C PHE A 76 4.38 15.93 -3.50
N TRP A 77 5.56 15.49 -3.92
CA TRP A 77 5.78 14.10 -4.35
C TRP A 77 5.58 13.09 -3.22
N ALA A 78 6.04 13.40 -2.00
CA ALA A 78 5.81 12.56 -0.84
C ALA A 78 4.31 12.42 -0.54
N ALA A 79 3.55 13.51 -0.61
CA ALA A 79 2.10 13.50 -0.43
C ALA A 79 1.38 12.64 -1.48
N LEU A 80 1.74 12.80 -2.77
CA LEU A 80 1.20 11.96 -3.85
C LEU A 80 1.52 10.48 -3.65
N SER A 81 2.74 10.16 -3.23
CA SER A 81 3.16 8.78 -2.94
C SER A 81 2.40 8.18 -1.76
N LEU A 82 2.04 8.98 -0.75
CA LEU A 82 1.21 8.52 0.36
C LEU A 82 -0.21 8.20 -0.12
N VAL A 83 -0.80 9.06 -0.95
CA VAL A 83 -2.13 8.83 -1.52
C VAL A 83 -2.15 7.56 -2.35
N SER A 84 -1.19 7.37 -3.27
CA SER A 84 -1.09 6.14 -4.06
C SER A 84 -0.83 4.91 -3.19
N GLY A 85 -0.03 5.05 -2.12
CA GLY A 85 0.20 4.01 -1.12
C GLY A 85 -1.10 3.57 -0.41
N VAL A 86 -1.97 4.51 -0.05
CA VAL A 86 -3.27 4.20 0.57
C VAL A 86 -4.17 3.42 -0.39
N PHE A 87 -4.29 3.86 -1.65
CA PHE A 87 -5.06 3.10 -2.65
C PHE A 87 -4.47 1.71 -2.91
N GLY A 88 -3.14 1.59 -2.95
CA GLY A 88 -2.45 0.30 -3.06
C GLY A 88 -2.74 -0.62 -1.87
N ALA A 89 -2.75 -0.10 -0.64
CA ALA A 89 -3.09 -0.85 0.56
C ALA A 89 -4.55 -1.32 0.54
N VAL A 90 -5.50 -0.47 0.13
CA VAL A 90 -6.92 -0.85 -0.02
C VAL A 90 -7.07 -1.96 -1.06
N PHE A 91 -6.40 -1.84 -2.21
CA PHE A 91 -6.42 -2.88 -3.23
C PHE A 91 -5.83 -4.20 -2.73
N LEU A 92 -4.75 -4.16 -1.95
CA LEU A 92 -4.18 -5.34 -1.32
C LEU A 92 -5.13 -5.99 -0.32
N LEU A 93 -5.80 -5.20 0.52
CA LEU A 93 -6.82 -5.72 1.44
C LEU A 93 -7.97 -6.39 0.70
N LEU A 94 -8.41 -5.82 -0.43
CA LEU A 94 -9.43 -6.44 -1.28
C LEU A 94 -8.94 -7.77 -1.86
N LYS A 95 -7.69 -7.82 -2.34
CA LYS A 95 -7.08 -9.07 -2.85
C LYS A 95 -6.97 -10.13 -1.77
N VAL A 96 -6.57 -9.76 -0.55
CA VAL A 96 -6.53 -10.66 0.62
C VAL A 96 -7.94 -11.21 0.91
N ALA A 97 -8.95 -10.33 0.96
CA ALA A 97 -10.33 -10.75 1.22
C ALA A 97 -10.84 -11.73 0.15
N LEU A 98 -10.51 -11.47 -1.13
CA LEU A 98 -10.86 -12.36 -2.23
C LEU A 98 -10.18 -13.74 -2.10
N VAL A 99 -8.88 -13.76 -1.79
CA VAL A 99 -8.13 -15.01 -1.57
C VAL A 99 -8.77 -15.81 -0.42
N LEU A 100 -9.06 -15.17 0.70
CA LEU A 100 -9.72 -15.82 1.84
C LEU A 100 -11.11 -16.36 1.47
N ALA A 101 -11.89 -15.61 0.68
CA ALA A 101 -13.17 -16.05 0.19
C ALA A 101 -13.03 -17.29 -0.72
N MET A 102 -12.07 -17.30 -1.64
CA MET A 102 -11.79 -18.44 -2.52
C MET A 102 -11.38 -19.67 -1.73
N LEU A 103 -10.49 -19.52 -0.74
CA LEU A 103 -10.07 -20.62 0.13
C LEU A 103 -11.23 -21.15 0.98
N TYR A 104 -12.05 -20.28 1.57
CA TYR A 104 -13.20 -20.67 2.37
C TYR A 104 -14.27 -21.39 1.54
N VAL A 105 -14.65 -20.82 0.40
CA VAL A 105 -15.64 -21.41 -0.51
C VAL A 105 -15.12 -22.72 -1.08
N GLY A 106 -13.86 -22.75 -1.51
CA GLY A 106 -13.20 -23.94 -2.01
C GLY A 106 -13.17 -25.07 -0.98
N TRP A 107 -12.78 -24.76 0.26
CA TRP A 107 -12.79 -25.70 1.38
C TRP A 107 -14.20 -26.25 1.64
N ARG A 108 -15.21 -25.37 1.71
CA ARG A 108 -16.61 -25.77 1.93
C ARG A 108 -17.14 -26.71 0.86
N TRP A 109 -16.80 -26.47 -0.41
CA TRP A 109 -17.26 -27.30 -1.52
C TRP A 109 -16.54 -28.64 -1.59
N VAL A 110 -15.26 -28.69 -1.20
CA VAL A 110 -14.53 -29.96 -1.04
C VAL A 110 -15.16 -30.82 0.05
N ASP A 111 -15.46 -30.24 1.20
CA ASP A 111 -15.99 -30.93 2.37
C ASP A 111 -17.44 -31.42 2.15
N ASN A 112 -18.36 -30.51 1.79
CA ASN A 112 -19.78 -30.86 1.62
C ASN A 112 -20.08 -31.60 0.31
N GLY A 113 -19.21 -31.50 -0.72
CA GLY A 113 -19.43 -32.12 -2.02
C GLY A 113 -20.57 -31.50 -2.86
N GLU A 114 -21.15 -30.38 -2.40
CA GLU A 114 -22.25 -29.65 -3.02
C GLU A 114 -21.95 -28.15 -3.08
N PHE A 115 -22.54 -27.43 -4.04
CA PHE A 115 -22.48 -25.96 -4.15
C PHE A 115 -23.42 -25.27 -3.15
N SER A 116 -23.58 -25.83 -1.95
CA SER A 116 -24.39 -25.19 -0.91
C SER A 116 -23.47 -24.50 0.10
N LEU A 117 -23.64 -23.19 0.21
CA LEU A 117 -23.20 -22.45 1.38
C LEU A 117 -24.29 -22.69 2.43
N ARG A 118 -24.17 -23.77 3.23
CA ARG A 118 -25.13 -24.03 4.30
C ARG A 118 -25.27 -22.75 5.14
N ARG A 119 -26.46 -22.16 5.11
CA ARG A 119 -26.82 -20.98 5.89
C ARG A 119 -26.49 -21.30 7.34
N TRP A 120 -25.68 -20.47 7.98
CA TRP A 120 -25.47 -20.57 9.43
C TRP A 120 -26.85 -20.56 10.07
N ARG A 121 -27.24 -21.68 10.68
CA ARG A 121 -28.44 -21.75 11.49
C ARG A 121 -28.04 -21.04 12.79
N ILE A 122 -28.38 -19.75 12.89
CA ILE A 122 -28.40 -19.01 14.15
C ILE A 122 -29.56 -19.58 14.97
#